data_AF-A0AAN6NPZ6-F1
#
_entry.id   AF-A0AAN6NPZ6-F1
#
_cell.length_a   1.000
_cell.length_b   1.000
_cell.length_c   1.000
_cell.angle_alpha   90.00
_cell.angle_beta   90.00
_cell.angle_gamma   90.00
#
_symmetry.space_group_name_H-M   'P 1'
#
loop_
_entity.id
_entity.type
_entity.pdbx_description
1 polymer ?
#
loop_
_entity_poly.entity_id
_entity_poly.type
_entity_poly.pdbx_seq_one_letter_code
_entity_poly.pdbx_strand_id
1 'polypeptide(L)'
;MILPHAMALPKLGTLQECSDFSKTVMPFLPQLYALPRQILGTVLNGGSFLKLYMETNPFISGLGASIFLGGVFLVAAEVNKNYSQVDRFWSILPTVYVGHFAAWARLAGIPSKRIDAALLFSTIWSTRLTYNYWRKGGYGIGHEDYRWQIVRDMLPKWAFHILNWTFISFIQSVLLYMFASPVYVLLLAIQFEPELSTADIGFTVLELGLILTEFIADHQQWVFQSAKKEYQTTGQVPTGHKQADLDRGFIASGLWAYSRHPNFAAEQSIWLALYQWGCFATNSLYNWTVLSPIMLMSVFQGSTWLTERITAGKYPEYSAYQKKVGTFVPKNLKGYKTPVPKVIRTSDLAKKLQEKEKEESKKQK
;
A
#
# COMPACT_ATOMS: atom_id res chain seq x y z
N MET A 1 -11.59 43.11 3.86
CA MET A 1 -10.32 42.36 3.82
C MET A 1 -10.68 40.92 3.46
N ILE A 2 -10.48 40.51 2.20
CA ILE A 2 -10.80 39.14 1.77
C ILE A 2 -9.82 38.22 2.50
N LEU A 3 -10.33 37.26 3.26
CA LEU A 3 -9.46 36.32 3.96
C LEU A 3 -8.55 35.59 2.95
N PRO A 4 -7.24 35.45 3.21
CA PRO A 4 -6.24 34.98 2.24
C PRO A 4 -6.56 33.61 1.59
N HIS A 5 -7.35 32.77 2.25
CA HIS A 5 -7.74 31.46 1.74
C HIS A 5 -8.77 31.50 0.58
N ALA A 6 -9.49 32.60 0.37
CA ALA A 6 -10.50 32.71 -0.69
C ALA A 6 -9.91 32.69 -2.12
N MET A 7 -8.59 32.83 -2.27
CA MET A 7 -7.91 32.72 -3.58
C MET A 7 -7.21 31.38 -3.80
N ALA A 8 -6.96 30.59 -2.75
CA ALA A 8 -6.20 29.35 -2.84
C ALA A 8 -7.08 28.12 -3.09
N LEU A 9 -8.33 28.13 -2.61
CA LEU A 9 -9.32 27.11 -2.94
C LEU A 9 -10.15 27.50 -4.17
N PRO A 10 -10.64 26.52 -4.95
CA PRO A 10 -11.60 26.78 -6.02
C PRO A 10 -12.88 27.41 -5.48
N LYS A 11 -13.45 28.34 -6.25
CA LYS A 11 -14.82 28.81 -6.04
C LYS A 11 -15.78 27.80 -6.67
N LEU A 12 -16.51 27.08 -5.83
CA LEU A 12 -17.43 26.03 -6.24
C LEU A 12 -18.86 26.46 -5.93
N GLY A 13 -19.80 26.14 -6.83
CA GLY A 13 -21.22 26.46 -6.69
C GLY A 13 -22.04 25.33 -6.06
N THR A 14 -21.60 24.08 -6.17
CA THR A 14 -22.28 22.93 -5.57
C THR A 14 -21.30 21.91 -4.98
N LEU A 15 -21.83 21.06 -4.10
CA LEU A 15 -21.06 20.00 -3.44
C LEU A 15 -20.43 19.02 -4.46
N GLN A 16 -21.15 18.67 -5.53
CA GLN A 16 -20.67 17.76 -6.58
C GLN A 16 -19.47 18.34 -7.36
N GLU A 17 -19.35 19.67 -7.45
CA GLU A 17 -18.21 20.28 -8.13
C GLU A 17 -16.88 20.05 -7.41
N CYS A 18 -16.91 19.70 -6.11
CA CYS A 18 -15.72 19.28 -5.36
C CYS A 18 -15.07 18.00 -5.94
N SER A 19 -15.82 17.24 -6.73
CA SER A 19 -15.38 15.99 -7.37
C SER A 19 -14.88 16.17 -8.81
N ASP A 20 -14.93 17.39 -9.37
CA ASP A 20 -14.57 17.69 -10.75
C ASP A 20 -13.13 18.23 -10.85
N PHE A 21 -12.24 17.50 -11.54
CA PHE A 21 -10.84 17.90 -11.72
C PHE A 21 -10.69 19.26 -12.43
N SER A 22 -11.56 19.52 -13.42
CA SER A 22 -11.53 20.74 -14.24
C SER A 22 -11.86 21.99 -13.43
N LYS A 23 -12.61 21.83 -12.33
CA LYS A 23 -12.99 22.91 -11.41
C LYS A 23 -12.07 23.02 -10.21
N THR A 24 -11.50 21.89 -9.75
CA THR A 24 -10.81 21.83 -8.45
C THR A 24 -9.29 21.88 -8.53
N VAL A 25 -8.68 21.36 -9.60
CA VAL A 25 -7.22 21.25 -9.73
C VAL A 25 -6.71 21.95 -10.98
N MET A 26 -7.35 21.71 -12.13
CA MET A 26 -6.90 22.25 -13.42
C MET A 26 -6.66 23.78 -13.42
N PRO A 27 -7.51 24.62 -12.80
CA PRO A 27 -7.31 26.07 -12.78
C PRO A 27 -6.05 26.50 -11.99
N PHE A 28 -5.57 25.63 -11.10
CA PHE A 28 -4.42 25.91 -10.23
C PHE A 28 -3.11 25.29 -10.74
N LEU A 29 -3.13 24.48 -11.81
CA LEU A 29 -1.91 23.94 -12.43
C LEU A 29 -0.84 24.99 -12.78
N PRO A 30 -1.19 26.23 -13.23
CA PRO A 30 -0.20 27.29 -13.41
C PRO A 30 0.65 27.58 -12.16
N GLN A 31 0.09 27.41 -10.96
CA GLN A 31 0.84 27.59 -9.71
C GLN A 31 1.97 26.57 -9.58
N LEU A 32 1.80 25.33 -10.07
CA LEU A 32 2.83 24.30 -10.01
C LEU A 32 4.09 24.72 -10.79
N TYR A 33 3.90 25.25 -12.00
CA TYR A 33 5.00 25.70 -12.85
C TYR A 33 5.66 26.98 -12.31
N ALA A 34 4.89 27.85 -11.64
CA ALA A 34 5.39 29.07 -11.04
C ALA A 34 6.14 28.82 -9.71
N LEU A 35 5.86 27.72 -9.02
CA LEU A 35 6.30 27.46 -7.66
C LEU A 35 7.83 27.53 -7.48
N PRO A 36 8.69 26.95 -8.35
CA PRO A 36 10.14 27.07 -8.19
C PRO A 36 10.63 28.52 -8.21
N ARG A 37 10.08 29.34 -9.11
CA ARG A 37 10.40 30.77 -9.21
C ARG A 37 9.89 31.56 -8.00
N GLN A 38 8.70 31.22 -7.50
CA GLN A 38 8.12 31.87 -6.32
C GLN A 38 8.88 31.52 -5.03
N ILE A 39 9.33 30.27 -4.89
CA ILE A 39 10.20 29.84 -3.79
C ILE A 39 11.52 30.61 -3.84
N LEU A 40 12.19 30.65 -4.99
CA LEU A 40 13.43 31.40 -5.15
C LEU A 40 13.25 32.89 -4.86
N GLY A 41 12.17 33.50 -5.37
CA GLY A 41 11.82 34.89 -5.09
C GLY A 41 11.54 35.14 -3.61
N THR A 42 10.92 34.19 -2.91
CA THR A 42 10.68 34.27 -1.46
C THR A 42 11.99 34.23 -0.69
N VAL A 43 12.93 33.35 -1.06
CA VAL A 43 14.27 33.29 -0.46
C VAL A 43 15.02 34.60 -0.67
N LEU A 44 15.14 35.05 -1.93
CA LEU A 44 15.99 36.18 -2.30
C LEU A 44 15.48 37.52 -1.75
N ASN A 45 14.16 37.67 -1.62
CA ASN A 45 13.54 38.92 -1.19
C ASN A 45 13.12 38.92 0.29
N GLY A 46 13.48 37.88 1.08
CA GLY A 46 13.06 37.77 2.48
C GLY A 46 11.54 37.69 2.68
N GLY A 47 10.84 37.03 1.75
CA GLY A 47 9.39 36.87 1.80
C GLY A 47 8.93 35.83 2.84
N SER A 48 7.61 35.71 3.02
CA SER A 48 7.03 34.73 3.94
C SER A 48 6.67 33.42 3.23
N PHE A 49 7.35 32.32 3.58
CA PHE A 49 7.00 30.98 3.12
C PHE A 49 5.60 30.55 3.56
N LEU A 50 5.18 30.95 4.76
CA LEU A 50 3.83 30.69 5.24
C LEU A 50 2.80 31.36 4.33
N LYS A 51 3.05 32.59 3.91
CA LYS A 51 2.17 33.29 2.96
C LYS A 51 2.12 32.56 1.61
N LEU A 52 3.27 32.22 1.03
CA LEU A 52 3.34 31.45 -0.23
C LEU A 52 2.58 30.12 -0.12
N TYR A 53 2.74 29.40 0.98
CA TYR A 53 2.05 28.15 1.26
C TYR A 53 0.52 28.32 1.34
N MET A 54 0.05 29.36 2.02
CA MET A 54 -1.38 29.65 2.19
C MET A 54 -2.05 30.20 0.92
N GLU A 55 -1.29 30.86 0.04
CA GLU A 55 -1.78 31.39 -1.25
C GLU A 55 -1.73 30.35 -2.38
N THR A 56 -0.94 29.29 -2.21
CA THR A 56 -0.89 28.16 -3.14
C THR A 56 -2.00 27.18 -2.80
N ASN A 57 -2.71 26.69 -3.82
CA ASN A 57 -3.71 25.64 -3.64
C ASN A 57 -3.08 24.44 -2.91
N PRO A 58 -3.71 23.89 -1.86
CA PRO A 58 -3.10 22.85 -1.05
C PRO A 58 -2.84 21.57 -1.84
N PHE A 59 -3.63 21.28 -2.89
CA PHE A 59 -3.33 20.15 -3.76
C PHE A 59 -2.08 20.39 -4.61
N ILE A 60 -1.87 21.62 -5.08
CA ILE A 60 -0.71 21.97 -5.91
C ILE A 60 0.58 22.02 -5.09
N SER A 61 0.54 22.55 -3.87
CA SER A 61 1.70 22.56 -2.97
C SER A 61 2.14 21.13 -2.58
N GLY A 62 1.19 20.24 -2.28
CA GLY A 62 1.46 18.82 -2.05
C GLY A 62 2.04 18.12 -3.29
N LEU A 63 1.48 18.38 -4.47
CA LEU A 63 1.98 17.84 -5.73
C LEU A 63 3.42 18.31 -6.01
N GLY A 64 3.70 19.60 -5.84
CA GLY A 64 5.05 20.17 -5.96
C GLY A 64 6.04 19.52 -4.99
N ALA A 65 5.64 19.33 -3.73
CA ALA A 65 6.47 18.64 -2.73
C ALA A 65 6.76 17.19 -3.14
N SER A 66 5.77 16.45 -3.66
CA SER A 66 5.97 15.06 -4.12
C SER A 66 6.91 14.95 -5.31
N ILE A 67 6.84 15.88 -6.26
CA ILE A 67 7.76 15.93 -7.41
C ILE A 67 9.17 16.24 -6.93
N PHE A 68 9.32 17.21 -6.03
CA PHE A 68 10.61 17.53 -5.41
C PHE A 68 11.21 16.31 -4.70
N LEU A 69 10.42 15.60 -3.88
CA LEU A 69 10.85 14.37 -3.21
C LEU A 69 11.22 13.26 -4.19
N GLY A 70 10.55 13.17 -5.35
CA GLY A 70 10.95 12.26 -6.42
C GLY A 70 12.37 12.53 -6.91
N GLY A 71 12.74 13.82 -7.06
CA GLY A 71 14.13 14.22 -7.36
C GLY A 71 15.11 13.86 -6.24
N VAL A 72 14.73 14.04 -4.97
CA VAL A 72 15.53 13.63 -3.82
C VAL A 72 15.77 12.12 -3.80
N PHE A 73 14.71 11.32 -4.03
CA PHE A 73 14.81 9.87 -4.09
C PHE A 73 15.68 9.40 -5.24
N LEU A 74 15.58 10.04 -6.41
CA LEU A 74 16.44 9.76 -7.55
C LEU A 74 17.92 9.96 -7.20
N VAL A 75 18.27 11.13 -6.66
CA VAL A 75 19.65 11.44 -6.27
C VAL A 75 20.13 10.46 -5.20
N ALA A 76 19.32 10.21 -4.17
CA ALA A 76 19.67 9.29 -3.10
C ALA A 76 19.86 7.85 -3.62
N ALA A 77 19.02 7.39 -4.55
CA ALA A 77 19.12 6.05 -5.13
C ALA A 77 20.37 5.90 -5.99
N GLU A 78 20.69 6.91 -6.81
CA GLU A 78 21.86 6.88 -7.68
C GLU A 78 23.18 7.03 -6.91
N VAL A 79 23.21 7.82 -5.84
CA VAL A 79 24.41 7.97 -4.98
C VAL A 79 24.67 6.68 -4.20
N ASN A 80 23.64 6.10 -3.58
CA ASN A 80 23.79 4.93 -2.72
C ASN A 80 23.75 3.59 -3.49
N LYS A 81 23.39 3.60 -4.78
CA LYS A 81 23.07 2.41 -5.58
C LYS A 81 22.10 1.45 -4.89
N ASN A 82 21.18 2.03 -4.12
CA ASN A 82 20.15 1.37 -3.36
C ASN A 82 18.80 1.98 -3.75
N TYR A 83 17.94 1.19 -4.38
CA TYR A 83 16.69 1.63 -4.99
C TYR A 83 15.48 1.54 -4.05
N SER A 84 15.71 1.12 -2.81
CA SER A 84 14.71 1.15 -1.73
C SER A 84 14.63 2.49 -1.00
N GLN A 85 15.16 3.58 -1.57
CA GLN A 85 15.05 4.89 -0.94
C GLN A 85 13.59 5.28 -0.72
N VAL A 86 12.76 5.19 -1.77
CA VAL A 86 11.32 5.50 -1.68
C VAL A 86 10.58 4.50 -0.80
N ASP A 87 10.99 3.22 -0.80
CA ASP A 87 10.36 2.14 -0.02
C ASP A 87 10.32 2.47 1.48
N ARG A 88 11.34 3.17 2.00
CA ARG A 88 11.41 3.61 3.40
C ARG A 88 10.38 4.68 3.75
N PHE A 89 9.87 5.39 2.76
CA PHE A 89 8.93 6.50 2.94
C PHE A 89 7.49 6.11 2.65
N TRP A 90 7.25 4.91 2.11
CA TRP A 90 5.90 4.40 1.82
C TRP A 90 4.98 4.46 3.02
N SER A 91 5.48 4.11 4.21
CA SER A 91 4.67 4.09 5.44
C SER A 91 4.49 5.45 6.09
N ILE A 92 5.13 6.50 5.58
CA ILE A 92 5.22 7.81 6.24
C ILE A 92 4.54 8.88 5.40
N LEU A 93 4.92 8.99 4.11
CA LEU A 93 4.52 10.12 3.27
C LEU A 93 3.01 10.27 3.08
N PRO A 94 2.21 9.21 2.85
CA PRO A 94 0.77 9.38 2.71
C PRO A 94 0.15 10.12 3.91
N THR A 95 0.58 9.78 5.13
CA THR A 95 0.10 10.44 6.35
C THR A 95 0.63 11.85 6.51
N VAL A 96 1.89 12.10 6.11
CA VAL A 96 2.44 13.46 6.07
C VAL A 96 1.61 14.35 5.13
N TYR A 97 1.17 13.83 3.99
CA TYR A 97 0.33 14.57 3.05
C TYR A 97 -1.11 14.78 3.55
N VAL A 98 -1.69 13.81 4.26
CA VAL A 98 -2.96 14.03 4.98
C VAL A 98 -2.77 15.12 6.05
N GLY A 99 -1.67 15.08 6.81
CA GLY A 99 -1.30 16.09 7.79
C GLY A 99 -1.08 17.47 7.17
N HIS A 100 -0.54 17.54 5.95
CA HIS A 100 -0.43 18.77 5.17
C HIS A 100 -1.80 19.40 4.90
N PHE A 101 -2.79 18.64 4.43
CA PHE A 101 -4.16 19.15 4.27
C PHE A 101 -4.76 19.61 5.60
N ALA A 102 -4.53 18.85 6.67
CA ALA A 102 -5.00 19.17 8.02
C ALA A 102 -4.38 20.46 8.56
N ALA A 103 -3.08 20.68 8.32
CA ALA A 103 -2.36 21.89 8.70
C ALA A 103 -2.83 23.09 7.87
N TRP A 104 -2.97 22.92 6.56
CA TRP A 104 -3.48 23.96 5.67
C TRP A 104 -4.88 24.42 6.08
N ALA A 105 -5.80 23.49 6.36
CA ALA A 105 -7.16 23.79 6.80
C ALA A 105 -7.18 24.66 8.07
N ARG A 106 -6.38 24.27 9.08
CA ARG A 106 -6.28 25.02 10.35
C ARG A 106 -5.72 26.43 10.15
N LEU A 107 -4.65 26.55 9.36
CA LEU A 107 -4.06 27.85 9.04
C LEU A 107 -5.01 28.74 8.24
N ALA A 108 -5.90 28.13 7.44
CA ALA A 108 -6.96 28.80 6.71
C ALA A 108 -8.21 29.10 7.57
N GLY A 109 -8.24 28.73 8.86
CA GLY A 109 -9.43 28.87 9.70
C GLY A 109 -10.63 28.03 9.24
N ILE A 110 -10.39 26.98 8.43
CA ILE A 110 -11.42 26.05 7.95
C ILE A 110 -11.63 24.95 9.00
N PRO A 111 -12.89 24.57 9.31
CA PRO A 111 -13.17 23.43 10.19
C PRO A 111 -12.42 22.17 9.76
N SER A 112 -11.67 21.55 10.67
CA SER A 112 -10.79 20.42 10.34
C SER A 112 -11.31 19.05 10.78
N LYS A 113 -12.44 18.95 11.49
CA LYS A 113 -12.91 17.71 12.14
C LYS A 113 -12.92 16.50 11.19
N ARG A 114 -13.42 16.66 9.96
CA ARG A 114 -13.47 15.60 8.94
C ARG A 114 -12.08 15.17 8.49
N ILE A 115 -11.17 16.14 8.28
CA ILE A 115 -9.77 15.86 7.94
C ILE A 115 -9.03 15.23 9.12
N ASP A 116 -9.38 15.60 10.35
CA ASP A 116 -8.79 15.05 11.56
C ASP A 116 -9.18 13.59 11.77
N ALA A 117 -10.41 13.21 11.40
CA ALA A 117 -10.83 11.81 11.34
C ALA A 117 -10.01 11.02 10.30
N ALA A 118 -9.79 11.59 9.11
CA ALA A 118 -8.91 11.00 8.09
C ALA A 118 -7.45 10.90 8.59
N LEU A 119 -6.95 11.94 9.27
CA LEU A 119 -5.61 11.95 9.85
C LEU A 119 -5.46 10.91 10.96
N LEU A 120 -6.50 10.67 11.76
CA LEU A 120 -6.49 9.68 12.84
C LEU A 120 -6.26 8.26 12.29
N PHE A 121 -7.09 7.79 11.35
CA PHE A 121 -6.88 6.44 10.78
C PHE A 121 -5.54 6.37 10.06
N SER A 122 -5.17 7.41 9.30
CA SER A 122 -3.92 7.45 8.54
C SER A 122 -2.71 7.38 9.46
N THR A 123 -2.76 8.04 10.63
CA THR A 123 -1.68 7.98 11.65
C THR A 123 -1.55 6.58 12.22
N ILE A 124 -2.66 5.90 12.52
CA ILE A 124 -2.65 4.52 13.00
C ILE A 124 -2.12 3.58 11.91
N TRP A 125 -2.56 3.76 10.66
CA TRP A 125 -2.07 3.04 9.48
C TRP A 125 -0.56 3.19 9.33
N SER A 126 -0.05 4.43 9.37
CA SER A 126 1.37 4.76 9.24
C SER A 126 2.21 4.18 10.37
N THR A 127 1.74 4.30 11.62
CA THR A 127 2.43 3.73 12.79
C THR A 127 2.58 2.21 12.63
N ARG A 128 1.49 1.53 12.28
CA ARG A 128 1.46 0.08 12.06
C ARG A 128 2.38 -0.35 10.93
N LEU A 129 2.33 0.32 9.77
CA LEU A 129 3.14 -0.06 8.61
C LEU A 129 4.62 0.25 8.85
N THR A 130 4.93 1.38 9.49
CA THR A 130 6.28 1.76 9.89
C THR A 130 6.87 0.73 10.86
N TYR A 131 6.10 0.32 11.88
CA TYR A 131 6.52 -0.76 12.79
C TYR A 131 6.75 -2.08 12.04
N ASN A 132 5.85 -2.46 11.13
CA ASN A 132 5.98 -3.70 10.35
C ASN A 132 7.20 -3.70 9.44
N TYR A 133 7.55 -2.56 8.85
CA TYR A 133 8.75 -2.40 8.01
C TYR A 133 10.02 -2.37 8.86
N TRP A 134 10.00 -1.64 9.99
CA TRP A 134 11.11 -1.57 10.94
C TRP A 134 11.47 -2.93 11.52
N ARG A 135 10.50 -3.70 12.04
CA ARG A 135 10.77 -5.01 12.64
C ARG A 135 11.37 -6.01 11.65
N LYS A 136 11.11 -5.83 10.35
CA LYS A 136 11.70 -6.62 9.25
C LYS A 136 13.12 -6.15 8.86
N GLY A 137 13.64 -5.10 9.49
CA GLY A 137 14.95 -4.53 9.23
C GLY A 137 15.00 -3.48 8.11
N GLY A 138 13.84 -3.03 7.61
CA GLY A 138 13.76 -2.17 6.42
C GLY A 138 14.47 -0.80 6.53
N TYR A 139 14.64 -0.30 7.76
CA TYR A 139 15.37 0.94 8.05
C TYR A 139 16.86 0.73 8.37
N GLY A 140 17.36 -0.51 8.28
CA GLY A 140 18.78 -0.79 8.47
C GLY A 140 19.65 -0.12 7.40
N ILE A 141 20.84 0.33 7.80
CA ILE A 141 21.81 0.93 6.88
C ILE A 141 22.16 -0.08 5.78
N GLY A 142 22.07 0.34 4.52
CA GLY A 142 22.35 -0.51 3.37
C GLY A 142 21.24 -1.51 3.00
N HIS A 143 20.16 -1.62 3.79
CA HIS A 143 19.06 -2.53 3.48
C HIS A 143 18.39 -2.15 2.15
N GLU A 144 18.33 -3.10 1.21
CA GLU A 144 17.59 -3.00 -0.06
C GLU A 144 16.62 -4.18 -0.15
N ASP A 145 15.41 -3.93 -0.64
CA ASP A 145 14.47 -5.00 -0.91
C ASP A 145 15.06 -5.95 -1.98
N TYR A 146 15.16 -7.23 -1.62
CA TYR A 146 15.76 -8.26 -2.46
C TYR A 146 15.10 -8.37 -3.86
N ARG A 147 13.85 -7.92 -4.01
CA ARG A 147 13.15 -7.91 -5.30
C ARG A 147 13.81 -6.97 -6.29
N TRP A 148 14.46 -5.89 -5.84
CA TRP A 148 15.17 -4.98 -6.74
C TRP A 148 16.37 -5.64 -7.41
N GLN A 149 17.07 -6.52 -6.71
CA GLN A 149 18.14 -7.32 -7.32
C GLN A 149 17.57 -8.22 -8.43
N ILE A 150 16.48 -8.94 -8.15
CA ILE A 150 15.83 -9.81 -9.14
C ILE A 150 15.36 -9.02 -10.36
N VAL A 151 14.71 -7.87 -10.17
CA VAL A 151 14.25 -7.00 -11.27
C VAL A 151 15.44 -6.46 -12.08
N ARG A 152 16.55 -6.13 -11.42
CA ARG A 152 17.79 -5.67 -12.07
C ARG A 152 18.42 -6.76 -12.93
N ASP A 153 18.38 -8.01 -12.48
CA ASP A 153 18.90 -9.15 -13.24
C ASP A 153 17.99 -9.52 -14.43
N MET A 154 16.71 -9.13 -14.38
CA MET A 154 15.74 -9.36 -15.46
C MET A 154 15.80 -8.30 -16.58
N LEU A 155 16.49 -7.17 -16.37
CA LEU A 155 16.47 -6.02 -17.27
C LEU A 155 17.87 -5.61 -17.72
N PRO A 156 18.04 -5.12 -18.97
CA PRO A 156 19.30 -4.49 -19.35
C PRO A 156 19.52 -3.21 -18.53
N LYS A 157 20.79 -2.87 -18.26
CA LYS A 157 21.16 -1.75 -17.38
C LYS A 157 20.46 -0.43 -17.73
N TRP A 158 20.39 -0.08 -19.01
CA TRP A 158 19.74 1.15 -19.46
C TRP A 158 18.23 1.18 -19.13
N ALA A 159 17.53 0.05 -19.26
CA ALA A 159 16.11 -0.04 -18.95
C ALA A 159 15.87 0.05 -17.45
N PHE A 160 16.78 -0.49 -16.64
CA PHE A 160 16.72 -0.36 -15.19
C PHE A 160 16.94 1.10 -14.74
N HIS A 161 17.84 1.85 -15.38
CA HIS A 161 17.97 3.29 -15.10
C HIS A 161 16.71 4.07 -15.46
N ILE A 162 16.08 3.78 -16.61
CA ILE A 162 14.79 4.40 -16.96
C ILE A 162 13.70 4.03 -15.93
N LEU A 163 13.66 2.77 -15.50
CA LEU A 163 12.75 2.32 -14.43
C LEU A 163 13.02 3.07 -13.12
N ASN A 164 14.29 3.28 -12.77
CA ASN A 164 14.66 4.04 -11.57
C ASN A 164 14.18 5.49 -11.66
N TRP A 165 14.53 6.16 -12.76
CA TRP A 165 14.23 7.57 -12.93
C TRP A 165 12.73 7.78 -12.97
N THR A 166 12.01 7.04 -13.81
CA THR A 166 10.58 7.24 -13.99
C THR A 166 9.77 6.65 -12.85
N PHE A 167 9.80 5.32 -12.69
CA PHE A 167 8.92 4.61 -11.80
C PHE A 167 9.37 4.71 -10.34
N ILE A 168 10.56 4.19 -10.03
CA ILE A 168 11.04 4.04 -8.64
C ILE A 168 11.13 5.39 -7.93
N SER A 169 11.58 6.44 -8.63
CA SER A 169 11.80 7.74 -8.01
C SER A 169 10.55 8.64 -8.12
N PHE A 170 10.13 8.98 -9.33
CA PHE A 170 9.07 9.99 -9.54
C PHE A 170 7.66 9.43 -9.38
N ILE A 171 7.28 8.36 -10.10
CA ILE A 171 5.91 7.83 -10.06
C ILE A 171 5.57 7.34 -8.66
N GLN A 172 6.48 6.65 -7.98
CA GLN A 172 6.29 6.21 -6.60
C GLN A 172 6.07 7.37 -5.64
N SER A 173 6.86 8.45 -5.73
CA SER A 173 6.67 9.63 -4.89
C SER A 173 5.32 10.32 -5.11
N VAL A 174 4.93 10.49 -6.37
CA VAL A 174 3.62 11.07 -6.74
C VAL A 174 2.48 10.14 -6.32
N LEU A 175 2.64 8.82 -6.46
CA LEU A 175 1.67 7.82 -6.01
C LEU A 175 1.39 7.94 -4.52
N LEU A 176 2.43 8.07 -3.68
CA LEU A 176 2.29 8.27 -2.24
C LEU A 176 1.54 9.54 -1.90
N TYR A 177 1.68 10.59 -2.72
CA TYR A 177 0.87 11.79 -2.58
C TYR A 177 -0.58 11.57 -3.02
N MET A 178 -0.80 10.87 -4.13
CA MET A 178 -2.14 10.57 -4.63
C MET A 178 -2.97 9.76 -3.62
N PHE A 179 -2.36 8.97 -2.74
CA PHE A 179 -3.07 8.32 -1.63
C PHE A 179 -3.82 9.30 -0.73
N ALA A 180 -3.25 10.49 -0.49
CA ALA A 180 -3.90 11.54 0.28
C ALA A 180 -4.88 12.38 -0.53
N SER A 181 -4.94 12.23 -1.87
CA SER A 181 -5.79 13.08 -2.72
C SER A 181 -7.29 13.04 -2.41
N PRO A 182 -7.92 11.93 -1.95
CA PRO A 182 -9.33 11.98 -1.55
C PRO A 182 -9.57 12.91 -0.35
N VAL A 183 -8.57 13.13 0.51
CA VAL A 183 -8.67 14.08 1.63
C VAL A 183 -8.76 15.53 1.14
N TYR A 184 -8.18 15.85 -0.03
CA TYR A 184 -8.40 17.16 -0.67
C TYR A 184 -9.87 17.33 -1.08
N VAL A 185 -10.52 16.28 -1.59
CA VAL A 185 -11.96 16.31 -1.89
C VAL A 185 -12.79 16.51 -0.61
N LEU A 186 -12.42 15.84 0.50
CA LEU A 186 -13.05 16.07 1.81
C LEU A 186 -12.86 17.52 2.31
N LEU A 187 -11.66 18.10 2.11
CA LEU A 187 -11.36 19.50 2.41
C LEU A 187 -12.27 20.45 1.63
N LEU A 188 -12.50 20.18 0.35
CA LEU A 188 -13.38 21.02 -0.47
C LEU A 188 -14.85 20.89 -0.04
N ALA A 189 -15.30 19.68 0.29
CA ALA A 189 -16.67 19.43 0.75
C ALA A 189 -17.02 20.18 2.06
N ILE A 190 -16.03 20.45 2.92
CA ILE A 190 -16.21 21.23 4.16
C ILE A 190 -16.74 22.66 3.88
N GLN A 191 -16.49 23.21 2.69
CA GLN A 191 -17.02 24.54 2.32
C GLN A 191 -18.55 24.57 2.24
N PHE A 192 -19.19 23.42 2.05
CA PHE A 192 -20.64 23.26 1.97
C PHE A 192 -21.22 22.59 3.22
N GLU A 193 -20.55 21.53 3.68
CA GLU A 193 -20.97 20.74 4.83
C GLU A 193 -19.82 20.70 5.85
N PRO A 194 -19.73 21.69 6.75
CA PRO A 194 -18.55 21.87 7.62
C PRO A 194 -18.51 20.90 8.80
N GLU A 195 -19.65 20.35 9.19
CA GLU A 195 -19.75 19.48 10.35
C GLU A 195 -19.37 18.03 10.03
N LEU A 196 -18.91 17.33 11.07
CA LEU A 196 -18.64 15.90 11.01
C LEU A 196 -19.98 15.15 10.95
N SER A 197 -20.15 14.31 9.94
CA SER A 197 -21.34 13.49 9.71
C SER A 197 -21.19 12.09 10.32
N THR A 198 -22.31 11.38 10.49
CA THR A 198 -22.30 9.96 10.88
C THR A 198 -21.60 9.07 9.85
N ALA A 199 -21.66 9.45 8.57
CA ALA A 199 -20.95 8.74 7.50
C ALA A 199 -19.44 8.85 7.66
N ASP A 200 -18.93 10.03 8.04
CA ASP A 200 -17.50 10.25 8.33
C ASP A 200 -17.01 9.29 9.44
N ILE A 201 -17.82 9.11 10.48
CA ILE A 201 -17.54 8.15 11.57
C ILE A 201 -17.56 6.72 11.02
N GLY A 202 -18.55 6.37 10.18
CA GLY A 202 -18.67 5.05 9.57
C GLY A 202 -17.46 4.67 8.71
N PHE A 203 -16.98 5.57 7.85
CA PHE A 203 -15.77 5.36 7.05
C PHE A 203 -14.53 5.21 7.93
N THR A 204 -14.37 6.08 8.94
CA THR A 204 -13.25 5.98 9.88
C THR A 204 -13.24 4.62 10.60
N VAL A 205 -14.39 4.15 11.09
CA VAL A 205 -14.51 2.84 11.76
C VAL A 205 -14.19 1.69 10.80
N LEU A 206 -14.68 1.76 9.56
CA LEU A 206 -14.38 0.78 8.51
C LEU A 206 -12.86 0.70 8.25
N GLU A 207 -12.19 1.84 8.08
CA GLU A 207 -10.74 1.91 7.84
C GLU A 207 -9.95 1.35 9.03
N LEU A 208 -10.32 1.68 10.27
CA LEU A 208 -9.70 1.11 11.47
C LEU A 208 -9.87 -0.42 11.54
N GLY A 209 -11.04 -0.94 11.16
CA GLY A 209 -11.28 -2.39 11.07
C GLY A 209 -10.42 -3.07 9.99
N LEU A 210 -10.20 -2.41 8.86
CA LEU A 210 -9.30 -2.89 7.81
C LEU A 210 -7.83 -2.87 8.27
N ILE A 211 -7.39 -1.81 8.95
CA ILE A 211 -6.04 -1.73 9.54
C ILE A 211 -5.83 -2.87 10.55
N LEU A 212 -6.83 -3.17 11.38
CA LEU A 212 -6.76 -4.30 12.31
C LEU A 212 -6.60 -5.64 11.55
N THR A 213 -7.33 -5.82 10.45
CA THR A 213 -7.21 -7.02 9.61
C THR A 213 -5.80 -7.15 9.03
N GLU A 214 -5.22 -6.06 8.53
CA GLU A 214 -3.84 -6.04 8.06
C GLU A 214 -2.83 -6.35 9.16
N PHE A 215 -3.00 -5.74 10.34
CA PHE A 215 -2.13 -5.98 11.48
C PHE A 215 -2.11 -7.47 11.86
N ILE A 216 -3.29 -8.12 11.91
CA ILE A 216 -3.41 -9.55 12.17
C ILE A 216 -2.71 -10.37 11.07
N ALA A 217 -2.96 -10.06 9.80
CA ALA A 217 -2.35 -10.75 8.65
C ALA A 217 -0.82 -10.66 8.67
N ASP A 218 -0.28 -9.46 8.90
CA ASP A 218 1.15 -9.20 9.00
C ASP A 218 1.76 -9.87 10.24
N HIS A 219 1.06 -9.89 11.37
CA HIS A 219 1.54 -10.58 12.56
C HIS A 219 1.59 -12.11 12.37
N GLN A 220 0.57 -12.70 11.74
CA GLN A 220 0.57 -14.12 11.37
C GLN A 220 1.76 -14.47 10.48
N GLN A 221 2.03 -13.65 9.46
CA GLN A 221 3.18 -13.84 8.56
C GLN A 221 4.50 -13.71 9.33
N TRP A 222 4.63 -12.71 10.20
CA TRP A 222 5.83 -12.49 11.00
C TRP A 222 6.16 -13.65 11.93
N VAL A 223 5.16 -14.14 12.68
CA VAL A 223 5.31 -15.30 13.58
C VAL A 223 5.75 -16.52 12.79
N PHE A 224 5.11 -16.81 11.66
CA PHE A 224 5.48 -17.95 10.81
C PHE A 224 6.92 -17.83 10.27
N GLN A 225 7.30 -16.68 9.70
CA GLN A 225 8.64 -16.52 9.12
C GLN A 225 9.74 -16.53 10.20
N SER A 226 9.45 -16.01 11.40
CA SER A 226 10.38 -16.07 12.53
C SER A 226 10.61 -17.50 12.98
N ALA A 227 9.54 -18.28 13.19
CA ALA A 227 9.64 -19.68 13.56
C ALA A 227 10.35 -20.53 12.50
N LYS A 228 10.07 -20.25 11.21
CA LYS A 228 10.76 -20.91 10.10
C LYS A 228 12.26 -20.60 10.10
N LYS A 229 12.66 -19.35 10.32
CA LYS A 229 14.06 -18.96 10.40
C LYS A 229 14.77 -19.66 11.57
N GLU A 230 14.11 -19.73 12.72
CA GLU A 230 14.62 -20.46 13.90
C GLU A 230 14.83 -21.94 13.57
N TYR A 231 13.80 -22.61 13.03
CA TYR A 231 13.88 -24.02 12.62
C TYR A 231 15.00 -24.29 11.61
N GLN A 232 15.19 -23.41 10.62
CA GLN A 232 16.28 -23.53 9.64
C GLN A 232 17.67 -23.36 10.25
N THR A 233 17.77 -22.62 11.37
CA THR A 233 19.05 -22.35 12.04
C THR A 233 19.38 -23.41 13.09
N THR A 234 18.38 -23.88 13.85
CA THR A 234 18.57 -24.77 15.00
C THR A 234 18.24 -26.23 14.71
N GLY A 235 17.47 -26.51 13.66
CA GLY A 235 16.89 -27.82 13.36
C GLY A 235 15.76 -28.24 14.32
N GLN A 236 15.41 -27.41 15.32
CA GLN A 236 14.37 -27.71 16.29
C GLN A 236 13.06 -27.01 15.92
N VAL A 237 11.94 -27.72 16.06
CA VAL A 237 10.60 -27.17 15.77
C VAL A 237 10.18 -26.25 16.92
N PRO A 238 9.97 -24.94 16.69
CA PRO A 238 9.56 -24.02 17.75
C PRO A 238 8.19 -24.38 18.32
N THR A 239 7.99 -24.11 19.61
CA THR A 239 6.74 -24.40 20.32
C THR A 239 5.52 -23.79 19.62
N GLY A 240 4.45 -24.56 19.48
CA GLY A 240 3.20 -24.11 18.83
C GLY A 240 3.21 -24.22 17.29
N HIS A 241 4.31 -24.66 16.69
CA HIS A 241 4.41 -24.92 15.25
C HIS A 241 4.46 -26.42 14.95
N LYS A 242 4.08 -26.79 13.72
CA LYS A 242 4.19 -28.16 13.21
C LYS A 242 5.32 -28.22 12.21
N GLN A 243 6.15 -29.27 12.29
CA GLN A 243 7.25 -29.49 11.36
C GLN A 243 6.79 -29.44 9.90
N ALA A 244 5.70 -30.13 9.57
CA ALA A 244 5.12 -30.14 8.22
C ALA A 244 4.72 -28.75 7.70
N ASP A 245 4.33 -27.81 8.58
CA ASP A 245 4.01 -26.44 8.16
C ASP A 245 5.28 -25.63 7.86
N LEU A 246 6.35 -25.86 8.62
CA LEU A 246 7.64 -25.19 8.43
C LEU A 246 8.39 -25.76 7.22
N ASP A 247 8.32 -27.07 6.99
CA ASP A 247 8.89 -27.77 5.83
C ASP A 247 8.22 -27.29 4.53
N ARG A 248 6.90 -27.08 4.54
CA ARG A 248 6.18 -26.47 3.40
C ARG A 248 6.73 -25.08 3.05
N GLY A 249 7.21 -24.34 4.05
CA GLY A 249 7.95 -23.09 3.86
C GLY A 249 7.12 -21.82 3.67
N PHE A 250 5.79 -21.90 3.69
CA PHE A 250 4.88 -20.74 3.64
C PHE A 250 3.64 -20.94 4.52
N ILE A 251 3.08 -19.83 5.01
CA ILE A 251 1.87 -19.83 5.82
C ILE A 251 0.64 -20.14 4.96
N ALA A 252 -0.26 -20.99 5.45
CA ALA A 252 -1.50 -21.36 4.77
C ALA A 252 -2.69 -21.46 5.75
N SER A 253 -2.54 -20.90 6.95
CA SER A 253 -3.49 -20.94 8.07
C SER A 253 -3.90 -19.53 8.49
N GLY A 254 -4.96 -19.42 9.31
CA GLY A 254 -5.49 -18.11 9.71
C GLY A 254 -6.10 -17.38 8.52
N LEU A 255 -5.83 -16.09 8.37
CA LEU A 255 -6.31 -15.30 7.23
C LEU A 255 -5.73 -15.82 5.90
N TRP A 256 -4.52 -16.38 5.95
CA TRP A 256 -3.84 -16.97 4.82
C TRP A 256 -4.50 -18.27 4.31
N ALA A 257 -5.46 -18.83 5.05
CA ALA A 257 -6.27 -19.95 4.54
C ALA A 257 -7.36 -19.50 3.54
N TYR A 258 -7.68 -18.20 3.53
CA TYR A 258 -8.78 -17.63 2.74
C TYR A 258 -8.28 -16.75 1.60
N SER A 259 -7.23 -15.97 1.86
CA SER A 259 -6.58 -15.10 0.89
C SER A 259 -5.09 -15.40 0.89
N ARG A 260 -4.44 -15.37 -0.28
CA ARG A 260 -2.98 -15.56 -0.36
C ARG A 260 -2.21 -14.31 0.02
N HIS A 261 -2.86 -13.15 0.00
CA HIS A 261 -2.30 -11.87 0.43
C HIS A 261 -3.36 -11.07 1.21
N PRO A 262 -3.76 -11.54 2.41
CA PRO A 262 -4.83 -10.90 3.17
C PRO A 262 -4.48 -9.48 3.62
N ASN A 263 -3.21 -9.21 3.93
CA ASN A 263 -2.71 -7.86 4.19
C ASN A 263 -2.85 -6.99 2.93
N PHE A 264 -2.49 -7.48 1.74
CA PHE A 264 -2.63 -6.70 0.52
C PHE A 264 -4.09 -6.42 0.14
N ALA A 265 -4.99 -7.37 0.42
CA ALA A 265 -6.42 -7.21 0.18
C ALA A 265 -7.01 -6.10 1.08
N ALA A 266 -6.59 -6.06 2.35
CA ALA A 266 -7.04 -5.04 3.28
C ALA A 266 -6.38 -3.67 2.99
N GLU A 267 -5.09 -3.61 2.62
CA GLU A 267 -4.43 -2.36 2.17
C GLU A 267 -5.19 -1.74 0.98
N GLN A 268 -5.48 -2.54 -0.06
CA GLN A 268 -6.26 -2.06 -1.22
C GLN A 268 -7.66 -1.58 -0.83
N SER A 269 -8.30 -2.26 0.13
CA SER A 269 -9.61 -1.89 0.64
C SER A 269 -9.59 -0.56 1.41
N ILE A 270 -8.52 -0.25 2.16
CA ILE A 270 -8.39 1.02 2.91
C ILE A 270 -8.42 2.19 1.95
N TRP A 271 -7.56 2.17 0.92
CA TRP A 271 -7.47 3.29 -0.02
C TRP A 271 -8.70 3.40 -0.92
N LEU A 272 -9.38 2.28 -1.20
CA LEU A 272 -10.69 2.30 -1.85
C LEU A 272 -11.78 2.88 -0.94
N ALA A 273 -11.76 2.59 0.37
CA ALA A 273 -12.68 3.16 1.33
C ALA A 273 -12.48 4.67 1.48
N LEU A 274 -11.24 5.15 1.55
CA LEU A 274 -10.91 6.57 1.58
C LEU A 274 -11.39 7.30 0.32
N TYR A 275 -11.20 6.69 -0.85
CA TYR A 275 -11.76 7.20 -2.11
C TYR A 275 -13.29 7.29 -2.06
N GLN A 276 -13.95 6.21 -1.61
CA GLN A 276 -15.40 6.13 -1.51
C GLN A 276 -15.97 7.13 -0.51
N TRP A 277 -15.22 7.46 0.54
CA TRP A 277 -15.54 8.52 1.49
C TRP A 277 -15.62 9.87 0.78
N GLY A 278 -14.63 10.21 -0.05
CA GLY A 278 -14.66 11.43 -0.87
C GLY A 278 -15.87 11.48 -1.83
N CYS A 279 -16.21 10.36 -2.47
CA CYS A 279 -17.40 10.24 -3.30
C CYS A 279 -18.70 10.49 -2.51
N PHE A 280 -18.82 9.85 -1.33
CA PHE A 280 -19.98 10.01 -0.46
C PHE A 280 -20.12 11.46 0.03
N ALA A 281 -19.03 12.04 0.55
CA ALA A 281 -19.00 13.40 1.07
C ALA A 281 -19.30 14.47 0.01
N THR A 282 -19.27 14.12 -1.27
CA THR A 282 -19.59 15.03 -2.37
C THR A 282 -20.88 14.69 -3.11
N ASN A 283 -21.66 13.72 -2.63
CA ASN A 283 -22.85 13.19 -3.30
C ASN A 283 -22.57 12.83 -4.78
N SER A 284 -21.40 12.26 -5.06
CA SER A 284 -20.93 11.91 -6.40
C SER A 284 -20.62 10.42 -6.48
N LEU A 285 -21.04 9.75 -7.56
CA LEU A 285 -20.78 8.31 -7.74
C LEU A 285 -19.29 8.00 -7.97
N TYR A 286 -18.56 8.93 -8.57
CA TYR A 286 -17.14 8.84 -8.84
C TYR A 286 -16.49 10.22 -8.82
N ASN A 287 -15.18 10.28 -8.65
CA ASN A 287 -14.41 11.52 -8.80
C ASN A 287 -12.98 11.22 -9.31
N TRP A 288 -12.23 12.27 -9.65
CA TRP A 288 -10.90 12.13 -10.25
C TRP A 288 -9.85 11.49 -9.33
N THR A 289 -10.07 11.47 -8.01
CA THR A 289 -9.17 10.81 -7.06
C THR A 289 -9.26 9.27 -7.12
N VAL A 290 -10.13 8.70 -7.97
CA VAL A 290 -10.14 7.26 -8.31
C VAL A 290 -8.78 6.76 -8.81
N LEU A 291 -7.95 7.68 -9.33
CA LEU A 291 -6.56 7.41 -9.69
C LEU A 291 -5.75 6.87 -8.50
N SER A 292 -6.06 7.26 -7.26
CA SER A 292 -5.39 6.80 -6.05
C SER A 292 -5.46 5.26 -5.88
N PRO A 293 -6.65 4.65 -5.72
CA PRO A 293 -6.75 3.18 -5.60
C PRO A 293 -6.30 2.47 -6.89
N ILE A 294 -6.52 3.03 -8.09
CA ILE A 294 -6.07 2.41 -9.35
C ILE A 294 -4.54 2.31 -9.40
N MET A 295 -3.82 3.36 -9.02
CA MET A 295 -2.35 3.36 -8.99
C MET A 295 -1.82 2.34 -7.98
N LEU A 296 -2.40 2.27 -6.78
CA LEU A 296 -2.05 1.25 -5.78
C LEU A 296 -2.25 -0.17 -6.33
N MET A 297 -3.44 -0.46 -6.86
CA MET A 297 -3.78 -1.77 -7.41
C MET A 297 -2.83 -2.17 -8.54
N SER A 298 -2.40 -1.22 -9.36
CA SER A 298 -1.43 -1.45 -10.44
C SER A 298 -0.05 -1.87 -9.90
N VAL A 299 0.46 -1.18 -8.87
CA VAL A 299 1.71 -1.56 -8.19
C VAL A 299 1.59 -2.92 -7.52
N PHE A 300 0.44 -3.19 -6.89
CA PHE A 300 0.17 -4.44 -6.21
C PHE A 300 0.05 -5.61 -7.18
N GLN A 301 -0.50 -5.40 -8.37
CA GLN A 301 -0.57 -6.40 -9.42
C GLN A 301 0.84 -6.87 -9.83
N GLY A 302 1.76 -5.93 -10.09
CA GLY A 302 3.15 -6.25 -10.40
C GLY A 302 3.89 -6.91 -9.23
N SER A 303 3.75 -6.36 -8.03
CA SER A 303 4.40 -6.85 -6.80
C SER A 303 3.94 -8.25 -6.42
N THR A 304 2.63 -8.52 -6.53
CA THR A 304 2.02 -9.81 -6.21
C THR A 304 2.48 -10.87 -7.21
N TRP A 305 2.45 -10.56 -8.50
CA TRP A 305 2.93 -11.48 -9.54
C TRP A 305 4.39 -11.88 -9.30
N LEU A 306 5.27 -10.91 -9.05
CA LEU A 306 6.68 -11.18 -8.79
C LEU A 306 6.88 -12.03 -7.53
N THR A 307 6.20 -11.66 -6.44
CA THR A 307 6.30 -12.36 -5.15
C THR A 307 5.79 -13.80 -5.24
N GLU A 308 4.67 -14.03 -5.93
CA GLU A 308 4.14 -15.37 -6.14
C GLU A 308 5.03 -16.22 -7.06
N ARG A 309 5.61 -15.63 -8.11
CA ARG A 309 6.56 -16.33 -8.98
C ARG A 309 7.79 -16.79 -8.20
N ILE A 310 8.36 -15.91 -7.37
CA ILE A 310 9.51 -16.24 -6.52
C ILE A 310 9.14 -17.35 -5.52
N THR A 311 7.97 -17.25 -4.89
CA THR A 311 7.52 -18.21 -3.90
C THR A 311 7.24 -19.58 -4.52
N ALA A 312 6.60 -19.63 -5.69
CA ALA A 312 6.35 -20.85 -6.44
C ALA A 312 7.65 -21.54 -6.90
N GLY A 313 8.69 -20.79 -7.23
CA GLY A 313 10.01 -21.33 -7.54
C GLY A 313 10.74 -21.91 -6.34
N LYS A 314 10.41 -21.47 -5.12
CA LYS A 314 11.03 -21.94 -3.85
C LYS A 314 10.30 -23.11 -3.23
N TYR A 315 8.97 -23.16 -3.32
CA TYR A 315 8.14 -24.11 -2.57
C TYR A 315 7.23 -24.92 -3.53
N PRO A 316 7.51 -26.22 -3.76
CA PRO A 316 6.77 -27.05 -4.71
C PRO A 316 5.26 -27.10 -4.43
N GLU A 317 4.86 -27.09 -3.16
CA GLU A 317 3.45 -27.14 -2.75
C GLU A 317 2.68 -25.84 -3.01
N TYR A 318 3.37 -24.71 -3.25
CA TYR A 318 2.74 -23.40 -3.39
C TYR A 318 1.80 -23.34 -4.60
N SER A 319 2.16 -24.01 -5.70
CA SER A 319 1.31 -24.09 -6.90
C SER A 319 -0.04 -24.77 -6.61
N ALA A 320 -0.07 -25.77 -5.72
CA ALA A 320 -1.32 -26.42 -5.32
C ALA A 320 -2.16 -25.51 -4.41
N TYR A 321 -1.51 -24.71 -3.56
CA TYR A 321 -2.14 -23.70 -2.73
C TYR A 321 -2.77 -22.57 -3.57
N GLN A 322 -2.07 -22.06 -4.59
CA GLN A 322 -2.59 -21.05 -5.55
C GLN A 322 -3.88 -21.49 -6.26
N LYS A 323 -4.00 -22.79 -6.57
CA LYS A 323 -5.23 -23.32 -7.19
C LYS A 323 -6.43 -23.24 -6.25
N LYS A 324 -6.24 -23.43 -4.94
CA LYS A 324 -7.34 -23.56 -3.96
C LYS A 324 -7.69 -22.26 -3.23
N VAL A 325 -6.74 -21.36 -3.04
CA VAL A 325 -6.94 -20.09 -2.31
C VAL A 325 -6.94 -18.93 -3.29
N GLY A 326 -7.75 -17.90 -3.08
CA GLY A 326 -7.79 -16.72 -3.97
C GLY A 326 -6.70 -15.71 -3.63
N THR A 327 -6.27 -14.89 -4.58
CA THR A 327 -5.14 -13.96 -4.39
C THR A 327 -5.45 -12.93 -3.30
N PHE A 328 -6.57 -12.22 -3.46
CA PHE A 328 -7.06 -11.20 -2.53
C PHE A 328 -8.42 -11.58 -1.94
N VAL A 329 -9.35 -12.02 -2.79
CA VAL A 329 -10.71 -12.43 -2.41
C VAL A 329 -10.78 -13.96 -2.22
N PRO A 330 -11.45 -14.47 -1.18
CA PRO A 330 -11.60 -15.91 -0.96
C PRO A 330 -12.34 -16.62 -2.10
N LYS A 331 -11.85 -17.80 -2.50
CA LYS A 331 -12.56 -18.68 -3.45
C LYS A 331 -13.68 -19.49 -2.79
N ASN A 332 -13.53 -19.78 -1.50
CA ASN A 332 -14.45 -20.60 -0.72
C ASN A 332 -14.59 -20.02 0.68
N LEU A 333 -15.77 -20.20 1.30
CA LEU A 333 -16.03 -19.83 2.69
C LEU A 333 -15.37 -20.79 3.69
N LYS A 334 -14.95 -21.99 3.24
CA LYS A 334 -14.16 -22.92 4.04
C LYS A 334 -12.69 -22.63 3.79
N GLY A 335 -11.96 -22.31 4.86
CA GLY A 335 -10.52 -22.06 4.79
C GLY A 335 -9.77 -23.28 4.25
N TYR A 336 -8.68 -23.02 3.53
CA TYR A 336 -7.77 -24.05 3.05
C TYR A 336 -7.30 -24.95 4.18
N LYS A 337 -7.32 -26.26 3.93
CA LYS A 337 -6.73 -27.27 4.81
C LYS A 337 -5.52 -27.85 4.12
N THR A 338 -4.36 -27.76 4.77
CA THR A 338 -3.14 -28.41 4.31
C THR A 338 -3.38 -29.91 4.20
N PRO A 339 -3.07 -30.53 3.04
CA PRO A 339 -3.12 -31.97 2.92
C PRO A 339 -2.20 -32.60 3.97
N VAL A 340 -2.72 -33.55 4.74
CA VAL A 340 -1.88 -34.35 5.64
C VAL A 340 -0.93 -35.18 4.75
N PRO A 341 0.38 -35.19 5.00
CA PRO A 341 1.28 -36.09 4.27
C PRO A 341 0.73 -37.50 4.41
N LYS A 342 0.44 -38.17 3.28
CA LYS A 342 0.13 -39.60 3.32
C LYS A 342 1.41 -40.30 3.76
N VAL A 343 1.50 -40.66 5.03
CA VAL A 343 2.49 -41.64 5.49
C VAL A 343 2.14 -42.93 4.77
N ILE A 344 2.83 -43.22 3.67
CA ILE A 344 2.75 -44.53 3.05
C ILE A 344 3.51 -45.45 4.01
N ARG A 345 2.78 -46.19 4.84
CA ARG A 345 3.42 -47.22 5.65
C ARG A 345 4.03 -48.22 4.68
N THR A 346 5.23 -48.71 4.95
CA THR A 346 5.90 -49.76 4.14
C THR A 346 4.99 -50.97 3.92
N SER A 347 4.10 -51.25 4.89
CA SER A 347 3.02 -52.24 4.79
C SER A 347 2.05 -51.97 3.64
N ASP A 348 1.67 -50.71 3.41
CA ASP A 348 0.71 -50.31 2.38
C ASP A 348 1.34 -50.36 0.98
N LEU A 349 2.65 -50.10 0.90
CA LEU A 349 3.43 -50.26 -0.33
C LEU A 349 3.57 -51.75 -0.69
N ALA A 350 3.89 -52.59 0.29
CA ALA A 350 3.98 -54.05 0.11
C ALA A 350 2.62 -54.64 -0.30
N LYS A 351 1.51 -54.17 0.28
CA LYS A 351 0.16 -54.59 -0.08
C LYS A 351 -0.18 -54.24 -1.52
N LYS A 352 0.15 -53.02 -1.97
CA LYS A 352 -0.06 -52.59 -3.36
C LYS A 352 0.80 -53.36 -4.36
N LEU A 353 2.02 -53.71 -3.99
CA LEU A 353 2.90 -54.55 -4.83
C LEU A 353 2.31 -55.97 -4.98
N GLN A 354 1.86 -56.58 -3.88
CA GLN A 354 1.21 -57.89 -3.92
C GLN A 354 -0.12 -57.89 -4.70
N GLU A 355 -0.91 -56.83 -4.59
CA GLU A 355 -2.15 -56.66 -5.38
C GLU A 355 -1.84 -56.53 -6.87
N LYS A 356 -0.80 -55.79 -7.22
CA LYS A 356 -0.35 -55.60 -8.60
C LYS A 356 0.19 -56.91 -9.22
N GLU A 357 0.97 -57.69 -8.46
CA GLU A 357 1.43 -59.02 -8.86
C GLU A 357 0.27 -60.01 -9.04
N LYS A 358 -0.76 -59.93 -8.19
CA LYS A 358 -2.00 -60.73 -8.33
C LYS A 358 -2.83 -60.34 -9.55
N GLU A 359 -2.87 -59.06 -9.92
CA GLU A 359 -3.55 -58.61 -11.13
C GLU A 359 -2.79 -58.99 -12.40
N GLU A 360 -1.45 -58.89 -12.40
CA GLU A 360 -0.60 -59.29 -13.52
C GLU A 360 -0.66 -60.81 -13.76
N SER A 361 -0.63 -61.61 -12.70
CA SER A 361 -0.80 -63.07 -12.79
C SER A 361 -2.21 -63.52 -13.22
N LYS A 362 -3.25 -62.72 -12.94
CA LYS A 362 -4.61 -62.97 -13.45
C LYS A 362 -4.78 -62.59 -14.93
N LYS A 363 -3.93 -61.71 -15.47
CA LYS A 363 -3.94 -61.33 -16.90
C LYS A 363 -3.13 -62.29 -17.79
N GLN A 364 -2.29 -63.15 -17.18
CA GLN A 364 -1.50 -64.18 -17.87
C GLN A 364 -2.16 -65.56 -17.89
N LYS A 365 -3.34 -65.72 -17.27
CA LYS A 365 -4.24 -66.86 -17.45
C LYS A 365 -5.41 -66.43 -18.31
#